data_AF-A0A7R9MR81-F1
#
_entry.id   AF-A0A7R9MR81-F1
#
_cell.length_a   1.000
_cell.length_b   1.000
_cell.length_c   1.000
_cell.angle_alpha   90.00
_cell.angle_beta   90.00
_cell.angle_gamma   90.00
#
_symmetry.space_group_name_H-M   'P 1'
#
loop_
_entity.id
_entity.type
_entity.pdbx_description
1 polymer ?
#
loop_
_entity_poly.entity_id
_entity_poly.type
_entity_poly.pdbx_seq_one_letter_code
_entity_poly.pdbx_strand_id
1 'polypeptide(L)'
;CDSLEGADTDDIHNFVESLTDAVAGIVQYNSNIKAFCKLVTDPSGGARALDRYAKAQAAHHGGQCIDFNYKKMISAVKQTSKKSPAVSSGMRQWTYQTCTEFGYYQTTSLKDSPFGHNLPVEFFTKQCTDIFGPQITAQTIEKAVEATNFYYGGRQPDVTNVVFPNGSLDPWHALSVLQDLNNSTKAVLIE
;
A
#
# COMPACT_ATOMS: atom_id res chain seq x y z
N CYS A 1 -14.94 11.97 12.23
CA CYS A 1 -13.96 12.25 11.16
C CYS A 1 -14.11 13.71 10.77
N ASP A 2 -13.06 14.27 10.17
CA ASP A 2 -13.11 15.63 9.66
C ASP A 2 -13.98 15.72 8.41
N SER A 3 -14.44 16.92 8.08
CA SER A 3 -15.17 17.19 6.82
C SER A 3 -14.18 17.28 5.66
N LEU A 4 -14.56 16.75 4.49
CA LEU A 4 -13.81 16.96 3.24
C LEU A 4 -13.88 18.42 2.76
N GLU A 5 -14.81 19.23 3.29
CA GLU A 5 -14.87 20.65 2.99
C GLU A 5 -13.61 21.37 3.50
N GLY A 6 -12.86 21.98 2.57
CA GLY A 6 -11.60 22.67 2.89
C GLY A 6 -10.38 21.76 3.00
N ALA A 7 -10.51 20.47 2.64
CA ALA A 7 -9.37 19.55 2.54
C ALA A 7 -8.34 20.05 1.53
N ASP A 8 -7.06 19.98 1.90
CA ASP A 8 -5.96 20.29 1.00
C ASP A 8 -5.59 19.09 0.11
N THR A 9 -4.66 19.28 -0.82
CA THR A 9 -4.25 18.21 -1.75
C THR A 9 -3.71 16.97 -1.04
N ASP A 10 -2.98 17.14 0.07
CA ASP A 10 -2.43 16.02 0.82
C ASP A 10 -3.55 15.25 1.54
N ASP A 11 -4.55 15.95 2.08
CA ASP A 11 -5.76 15.35 2.64
C ASP A 11 -6.56 14.56 1.59
N ILE A 12 -6.66 15.07 0.35
CA ILE A 12 -7.35 14.37 -0.75
C ILE A 12 -6.56 13.12 -1.18
N HIS A 13 -5.25 13.21 -1.34
CA HIS A 13 -4.42 12.04 -1.65
C HIS A 13 -4.53 11.00 -0.53
N ASN A 14 -4.46 11.41 0.73
CA ASN A 14 -4.56 10.50 1.87
C ASN A 14 -5.96 9.86 1.97
N PHE A 15 -7.03 10.59 1.64
CA PHE A 15 -8.37 10.03 1.53
C PHE A 15 -8.46 8.96 0.43
N VAL A 16 -7.93 9.23 -0.76
CA VAL A 16 -7.92 8.25 -1.85
C VAL A 16 -7.07 7.04 -1.50
N GLU A 17 -5.92 7.24 -0.85
CA GLU A 17 -5.05 6.16 -0.36
C GLU A 17 -5.82 5.21 0.56
N SER A 18 -6.53 5.76 1.56
CA SER A 18 -7.33 4.96 2.49
C SER A 18 -8.43 4.18 1.78
N LEU A 19 -9.04 4.75 0.73
CA LEU A 19 -10.02 4.04 -0.09
C LEU A 19 -9.38 2.90 -0.90
N THR A 20 -8.18 3.11 -1.44
CA THR A 20 -7.50 2.08 -2.23
C THR A 20 -6.90 0.97 -1.39
N ASP A 21 -6.35 1.30 -0.21
CA ASP A 21 -5.70 0.36 0.70
C ASP A 21 -6.68 -0.67 1.26
N ALA A 22 -7.94 -0.26 1.51
CA ALA A 22 -9.01 -1.19 1.87
C ALA A 22 -9.19 -2.32 0.83
N VAL A 23 -9.14 -1.98 -0.46
CA VAL A 23 -9.24 -2.97 -1.55
C VAL A 23 -7.96 -3.80 -1.63
N ALA A 24 -6.79 -3.15 -1.54
CA ALA A 24 -5.49 -3.83 -1.56
C ALA A 24 -5.40 -4.89 -0.45
N GLY A 25 -5.79 -4.55 0.78
CA GLY A 25 -5.83 -5.48 1.91
C GLY A 25 -6.80 -6.65 1.70
N ILE A 26 -7.99 -6.40 1.15
CA ILE A 26 -8.95 -7.48 0.85
C ILE A 26 -8.36 -8.48 -0.14
N VAL A 27 -7.67 -8.01 -1.18
CA VAL A 27 -7.07 -8.87 -2.20
C VAL A 27 -5.82 -9.58 -1.65
N GLN A 28 -4.91 -8.86 -1.01
CA GLN A 28 -3.66 -9.39 -0.46
C GLN A 28 -3.90 -10.58 0.49
N TYR A 29 -4.87 -10.45 1.39
CA TYR A 29 -5.17 -11.51 2.36
C TYR A 29 -6.20 -12.53 1.85
N ASN A 30 -6.51 -12.52 0.54
CA ASN A 30 -7.55 -13.34 -0.08
C ASN A 30 -8.83 -13.39 0.78
N SER A 31 -9.25 -12.21 1.27
CA SER A 31 -10.41 -12.05 2.12
C SER A 31 -11.69 -12.12 1.28
N ASN A 32 -12.83 -11.64 1.80
CA ASN A 32 -14.13 -11.68 1.12
C ASN A 32 -14.24 -10.79 -0.14
N ILE A 33 -13.33 -10.94 -1.12
CA ILE A 33 -13.30 -10.24 -2.42
C ILE A 33 -14.68 -10.29 -3.09
N LYS A 34 -15.29 -11.48 -3.14
CA LYS A 34 -16.62 -11.68 -3.72
C LYS A 34 -17.70 -10.84 -3.04
N ALA A 35 -17.64 -10.70 -1.71
CA ALA A 35 -18.62 -9.89 -0.97
C ALA A 35 -18.41 -8.39 -1.23
N PHE A 36 -17.16 -7.93 -1.23
CA PHE A 36 -16.84 -6.54 -1.57
C PHE A 36 -17.29 -6.20 -2.99
N CYS A 37 -16.94 -7.03 -3.99
CA CYS A 37 -17.40 -6.87 -5.37
C CYS A 37 -18.92 -6.84 -5.47
N LYS A 38 -19.63 -7.76 -4.78
CA LYS A 38 -21.09 -7.78 -4.77
C LYS A 38 -21.66 -6.42 -4.34
N LEU A 39 -21.15 -5.84 -3.25
CA LEU A 39 -21.60 -4.52 -2.77
C LEU A 39 -21.34 -3.40 -3.80
N VAL A 40 -20.17 -3.38 -4.43
CA VAL A 40 -19.81 -2.35 -5.42
C VAL A 40 -20.64 -2.48 -6.71
N THR A 41 -21.04 -3.69 -7.06
CA THR A 41 -21.81 -3.99 -8.29
C THR A 41 -23.32 -4.04 -8.10
N ASP A 42 -23.82 -4.03 -6.86
CA ASP A 42 -25.25 -4.19 -6.56
C ASP A 42 -26.05 -2.93 -6.97
N PRO A 43 -26.89 -2.98 -8.03
CA PRO A 43 -27.63 -1.80 -8.50
C PRO A 43 -28.60 -1.23 -7.46
N SER A 44 -29.03 -2.02 -6.46
CA SER A 44 -29.85 -1.54 -5.34
C SER A 44 -29.05 -0.72 -4.31
N GLY A 45 -27.72 -0.81 -4.36
CA GLY A 45 -26.79 -0.10 -3.50
C GLY A 45 -26.67 1.39 -3.79
N GLY A 46 -27.23 1.91 -4.89
CA GLY A 46 -27.23 3.34 -5.19
C GLY A 46 -27.10 3.62 -6.69
N ALA A 47 -27.58 4.81 -7.09
CA ALA A 47 -27.65 5.19 -8.50
C ALA A 47 -26.26 5.32 -9.15
N ARG A 48 -25.26 5.85 -8.41
CA ARG A 48 -23.90 6.01 -8.92
C ARG A 48 -22.99 4.91 -8.41
N ALA A 49 -21.96 4.56 -9.19
CA ALA A 49 -20.92 3.62 -8.78
C ALA A 49 -20.23 4.06 -7.48
N LEU A 50 -20.00 5.36 -7.31
CA LEU A 50 -19.41 5.92 -6.11
C LEU A 50 -20.27 5.71 -4.86
N ASP A 51 -21.61 5.76 -4.98
CA ASP A 51 -22.51 5.53 -3.83
C ASP A 51 -22.39 4.08 -3.33
N ARG A 52 -22.29 3.14 -4.27
CA ARG A 52 -22.10 1.71 -3.97
C ARG A 52 -20.72 1.45 -3.38
N TYR A 53 -19.69 2.09 -3.92
CA TYR A 53 -18.33 2.00 -3.39
C TYR A 53 -18.23 2.56 -1.97
N ALA A 54 -18.83 3.73 -1.70
CA ALA A 54 -18.89 4.29 -0.36
C ALA A 54 -19.60 3.37 0.64
N LYS A 55 -20.67 2.68 0.23
CA LYS A 55 -21.32 1.66 1.06
C LYS A 55 -20.43 0.45 1.32
N ALA A 56 -19.70 -0.04 0.31
CA ALA A 56 -18.75 -1.14 0.48
C ALA A 56 -17.63 -0.77 1.46
N GLN A 57 -17.12 0.45 1.36
CA GLN A 57 -16.11 1.00 2.28
C GLN A 57 -16.65 1.14 3.70
N ALA A 58 -17.84 1.71 3.87
CA ALA A 58 -18.49 1.79 5.18
C ALA A 58 -18.69 0.40 5.80
N ALA A 59 -19.08 -0.61 5.01
CA ALA A 59 -19.19 -1.99 5.50
C ALA A 59 -17.83 -2.58 5.91
N HIS A 60 -16.77 -2.33 5.13
CA HIS A 60 -15.41 -2.79 5.43
C HIS A 60 -14.87 -2.19 6.73
N HIS A 61 -15.10 -0.90 6.98
CA HIS A 61 -14.69 -0.21 8.20
C HIS A 61 -15.68 -0.35 9.37
N GLY A 62 -16.67 -1.24 9.30
CA GLY A 62 -17.64 -1.47 10.38
C GLY A 62 -18.50 -0.24 10.70
N GLY A 63 -18.78 0.60 9.70
CA GLY A 63 -19.52 1.85 9.83
C GLY A 63 -18.73 3.00 10.43
N GLN A 64 -17.45 2.78 10.78
CA GLN A 64 -16.58 3.85 11.24
C GLN A 64 -16.21 4.77 10.07
N CYS A 65 -16.08 6.06 10.39
CA CYS A 65 -15.65 7.02 9.40
C CYS A 65 -14.13 6.96 9.18
N ILE A 66 -13.71 7.15 7.93
CA ILE A 66 -12.30 7.18 7.54
C ILE A 66 -11.71 8.53 7.97
N ASP A 67 -10.65 8.52 8.78
CA ASP A 67 -9.88 9.72 9.10
C ASP A 67 -8.80 9.91 8.03
N PHE A 68 -9.00 10.89 7.17
CA PHE A 68 -8.12 11.16 6.04
C PHE A 68 -7.16 12.33 6.28
N ASN A 69 -7.19 12.97 7.46
CA ASN A 69 -6.36 14.15 7.68
C ASN A 69 -4.86 13.77 7.66
N TYR A 70 -4.13 14.32 6.68
CA TYR A 70 -2.74 13.98 6.44
C TYR A 70 -1.86 14.33 7.63
N LYS A 71 -2.04 15.51 8.22
CA LYS A 71 -1.22 15.98 9.36
C LYS A 71 -1.42 15.11 10.61
N LYS A 72 -2.65 14.62 10.84
CA LYS A 72 -2.94 13.67 11.92
C LYS A 72 -2.24 12.34 11.66
N MET A 73 -2.33 11.80 10.44
CA MET A 73 -1.63 10.57 10.05
C MET A 73 -0.11 10.71 10.29
N ILE A 74 0.51 11.76 9.76
CA ILE A 74 1.95 12.03 9.96
C ILE A 74 2.31 12.12 11.44
N SER A 75 1.50 12.84 12.23
CA SER A 75 1.73 12.99 13.67
C SER A 75 1.64 11.66 14.44
N ALA A 76 0.77 10.75 13.99
CA ALA A 76 0.62 9.42 14.56
C ALA A 76 1.83 8.53 14.24
N VAL A 77 2.29 8.51 12.98
CA VAL A 77 3.44 7.69 12.56
C VAL A 77 4.78 8.24 13.08
N LYS A 78 4.87 9.55 13.31
CA LYS A 78 6.04 10.19 13.97
C LYS A 78 6.31 9.70 15.38
N GLN A 79 5.29 9.23 16.10
CA GLN A 79 5.43 8.82 17.49
C GLN A 79 6.50 7.73 17.64
N THR A 80 7.38 7.86 18.62
CA THR A 80 8.47 6.89 18.87
C THR A 80 8.25 6.07 20.14
N SER A 81 7.24 6.42 20.94
CA SER A 81 6.89 5.66 22.14
C SER A 81 6.46 4.24 21.77
N LYS A 82 6.99 3.25 22.49
CA LYS A 82 6.61 1.83 22.35
C LYS A 82 5.11 1.57 22.54
N LYS A 83 4.42 2.46 23.27
CA LYS A 83 2.98 2.36 23.52
C LYS A 83 2.14 3.04 22.44
N SER A 84 2.75 3.77 21.51
CA SER A 84 1.98 4.40 20.43
C SER A 84 1.44 3.33 19.47
N PRO A 85 0.24 3.52 18.90
CA PRO A 85 -0.34 2.55 17.96
C PRO A 85 0.57 2.24 16.76
N ALA A 86 1.20 3.26 16.17
CA ALA A 86 2.07 3.08 15.00
C ALA A 86 3.32 2.25 15.31
N VAL A 87 3.91 2.40 16.51
CA VAL A 87 5.10 1.61 16.90
C VAL A 87 4.72 0.21 17.34
N SER A 88 3.63 0.05 18.08
CA SER A 88 3.19 -1.25 18.61
C SER A 88 2.62 -2.18 17.55
N SER A 89 2.01 -1.62 16.48
CA SER A 89 1.55 -2.38 15.32
C SER A 89 2.65 -2.74 14.32
N GLY A 90 3.85 -2.15 14.44
CA GLY A 90 4.92 -2.28 13.44
C GLY A 90 4.81 -1.32 12.27
N MET A 91 3.71 -0.55 12.17
CA MET A 91 3.47 0.39 11.06
C MET A 91 4.62 1.37 10.87
N ARG A 92 5.11 2.01 11.94
CA ARG A 92 6.22 2.97 11.84
C ARG A 92 7.51 2.32 11.32
N GLN A 93 7.79 1.10 11.76
CA GLN A 93 8.97 0.34 11.36
C GLN A 93 8.87 -0.03 9.88
N TRP A 94 7.71 -0.50 9.45
CA TRP A 94 7.44 -0.78 8.05
C TRP A 94 7.57 0.47 7.18
N THR A 95 6.98 1.60 7.60
CA THR A 95 7.15 2.88 6.89
C THR A 95 8.62 3.27 6.79
N TYR A 96 9.41 3.07 7.86
CA TYR A 96 10.84 3.36 7.81
C TYR A 96 11.56 2.51 6.77
N GLN A 97 11.35 1.18 6.76
CA GLN A 97 11.96 0.29 5.77
C GLN A 97 11.53 0.63 4.33
N THR A 98 10.25 0.97 4.12
CA THR A 98 9.78 1.45 2.82
C THR A 98 10.52 2.73 2.39
N CYS A 99 10.79 3.64 3.33
CA CYS A 99 11.49 4.90 3.09
C CYS A 99 13.04 4.78 3.03
N THR A 100 13.63 3.67 3.43
CA THR A 100 15.10 3.52 3.50
C THR A 100 15.65 2.27 2.82
N GLU A 101 14.80 1.41 2.30
CA GLU A 101 15.20 0.14 1.67
C GLU A 101 14.34 -0.17 0.44
N PHE A 102 13.01 -0.28 0.59
CA PHE A 102 12.20 -0.99 -0.40
C PHE A 102 11.45 -0.13 -1.42
N GLY A 103 11.00 1.07 -1.05
CA GLY A 103 10.22 1.93 -1.95
C GLY A 103 8.90 1.32 -2.42
N TYR A 104 8.28 0.46 -1.61
CA TYR A 104 7.01 -0.22 -1.89
C TYR A 104 5.79 0.72 -1.83
N TYR A 105 5.72 1.63 -2.79
CA TYR A 105 4.62 2.60 -2.94
C TYR A 105 3.54 2.10 -3.89
N GLN A 106 2.29 2.13 -3.44
CA GLN A 106 1.12 1.70 -4.23
C GLN A 106 0.52 2.90 -4.95
N THR A 107 1.07 3.21 -6.14
CA THR A 107 0.65 4.38 -6.92
C THR A 107 -0.55 4.09 -7.81
N THR A 108 -1.20 5.15 -8.29
CA THR A 108 -2.30 5.07 -9.28
C THR A 108 -1.88 5.55 -10.66
N SER A 109 -0.60 5.35 -11.00
CA SER A 109 0.02 5.85 -12.24
C SER A 109 -0.34 5.06 -13.50
N LEU A 110 -1.09 3.96 -13.38
CA LEU A 110 -1.59 3.21 -14.54
C LEU A 110 -2.60 4.04 -15.33
N LYS A 111 -2.47 4.08 -16.66
CA LYS A 111 -3.32 4.85 -17.57
C LYS A 111 -4.82 4.68 -17.30
N ASP A 112 -5.25 3.43 -17.10
CA ASP A 112 -6.67 3.07 -16.89
C ASP A 112 -6.95 2.70 -15.43
N SER A 113 -6.28 3.37 -14.48
CA SER A 113 -6.51 3.18 -13.04
C SER A 113 -7.97 3.46 -12.66
N PRO A 114 -8.69 2.52 -12.01
CA PRO A 114 -10.07 2.72 -11.60
C PRO A 114 -10.21 3.78 -10.48
N PHE A 115 -9.10 4.21 -9.88
CA PHE A 115 -9.04 5.19 -8.79
C PHE A 115 -8.53 6.57 -9.26
N GLY A 116 -8.42 6.79 -10.57
CA GLY A 116 -7.83 8.01 -11.14
C GLY A 116 -6.32 8.04 -10.96
N HIS A 117 -5.74 9.25 -10.87
CA HIS A 117 -4.29 9.48 -10.75
C HIS A 117 -3.93 10.34 -9.52
N ASN A 118 -4.58 10.06 -8.40
CA ASN A 118 -4.47 10.86 -7.18
C ASN A 118 -3.40 10.33 -6.20
N LEU A 119 -2.64 9.29 -6.57
CA LEU A 119 -1.58 8.73 -5.72
C LEU A 119 -0.25 8.73 -6.48
N PRO A 120 0.36 9.91 -6.67
CA PRO A 120 1.68 10.03 -7.28
C PRO A 120 2.77 9.53 -6.31
N VAL A 121 3.94 9.13 -6.82
CA VAL A 121 5.04 8.65 -5.96
C VAL A 121 5.57 9.74 -5.02
N GLU A 122 5.43 11.00 -5.45
CA GLU A 122 5.77 12.20 -4.71
C GLU A 122 4.97 12.33 -3.41
N PHE A 123 3.71 11.86 -3.39
CA PHE A 123 2.90 11.85 -2.17
C PHE A 123 3.54 10.96 -1.10
N PHE A 124 3.99 9.75 -1.48
CA PHE A 124 4.59 8.81 -0.54
C PHE A 124 6.01 9.22 -0.12
N THR A 125 6.84 9.66 -1.06
CA THR A 125 8.20 10.13 -0.71
C THR A 125 8.16 11.38 0.18
N LYS A 126 7.16 12.26 0.00
CA LYS A 126 6.90 13.37 0.92
C LYS A 126 6.57 12.90 2.33
N GLN A 127 5.75 11.86 2.50
CA GLN A 127 5.47 11.29 3.83
C GLN A 127 6.75 10.84 4.52
N CYS A 128 7.68 10.21 3.79
CA CYS A 128 8.98 9.79 4.34
C CYS A 128 9.77 10.97 4.91
N THR A 129 9.88 12.06 4.13
CA THR A 129 10.52 13.31 4.56
C THR A 129 9.81 13.89 5.79
N ASP A 130 8.48 13.96 5.73
CA ASP A 130 7.69 14.56 6.80
C ASP A 130 7.84 13.77 8.09
N ILE A 131 7.82 12.43 8.07
CA ILE A 131 7.89 11.55 9.25
C ILE A 131 9.30 11.47 9.84
N PHE A 132 10.32 11.23 9.01
CA PHE A 132 11.66 10.85 9.48
C PHE A 132 12.70 11.96 9.35
N GLY A 133 12.38 13.06 8.67
CA GLY A 133 13.22 14.24 8.57
C GLY A 133 13.74 14.53 7.16
N PRO A 134 14.34 15.73 6.97
CA PRO A 134 14.69 16.26 5.65
C PRO A 134 15.79 15.49 4.92
N GLN A 135 16.52 14.61 5.61
CA GLN A 135 17.54 13.75 5.01
C GLN A 135 16.95 12.59 4.20
N ILE A 136 15.67 12.23 4.41
CA ILE A 136 14.99 11.20 3.62
C ILE A 136 14.23 11.87 2.50
N THR A 137 14.90 12.05 1.36
CA THR A 137 14.34 12.63 0.12
C THR A 137 14.04 11.54 -0.91
N ALA A 138 13.31 11.88 -1.97
CA ALA A 138 13.09 10.98 -3.10
C ALA A 138 14.40 10.39 -3.66
N GLN A 139 15.45 11.21 -3.77
CA GLN A 139 16.75 10.76 -4.29
C GLN A 139 17.48 9.82 -3.33
N THR A 140 17.36 10.01 -2.01
CA THR A 140 17.97 9.08 -1.06
C THR A 140 17.21 7.77 -0.99
N ILE A 141 15.87 7.82 -1.14
CA ILE A 141 15.02 6.64 -1.24
C ILE A 141 15.40 5.83 -2.49
N GLU A 142 15.52 6.47 -3.65
CA GLU A 142 15.92 5.80 -4.90
C GLU A 142 17.26 5.08 -4.78
N LYS A 143 18.28 5.77 -4.23
CA LYS A 143 19.60 5.15 -3.96
C LYS A 143 19.53 3.98 -2.98
N ALA A 144 18.68 4.07 -1.97
CA ALA A 144 18.46 2.99 -1.02
C ALA A 144 17.81 1.76 -1.69
N VAL A 145 16.84 1.99 -2.59
CA VAL A 145 16.22 0.92 -3.39
C VAL A 145 17.24 0.26 -4.32
N GLU A 146 18.08 1.05 -4.98
CA GLU A 146 19.18 0.53 -5.81
C GLU A 146 20.15 -0.31 -4.97
N ALA A 147 20.58 0.19 -3.81
CA ALA A 147 21.48 -0.52 -2.92
C ALA A 147 20.86 -1.83 -2.40
N THR A 148 19.58 -1.82 -2.04
CA THR A 148 18.84 -3.00 -1.58
C THR A 148 18.74 -4.04 -2.69
N ASN A 149 18.37 -3.64 -3.90
CA ASN A 149 18.31 -4.54 -5.06
C ASN A 149 19.69 -5.09 -5.43
N PHE A 150 20.75 -4.27 -5.35
CA PHE A 150 22.11 -4.72 -5.58
C PHE A 150 22.55 -5.76 -4.53
N TYR A 151 22.28 -5.50 -3.26
CA TYR A 151 22.67 -6.38 -2.16
C TYR A 151 21.97 -7.73 -2.21
N TYR A 152 20.65 -7.74 -2.48
CA TYR A 152 19.85 -8.98 -2.49
C TYR A 152 19.74 -9.63 -3.88
N GLY A 153 20.23 -9.00 -4.95
CA GLY A 153 20.12 -9.50 -6.34
C GLY A 153 18.76 -9.26 -7.00
N GLY A 154 17.87 -8.47 -6.38
CA GLY A 154 16.57 -8.09 -6.94
C GLY A 154 15.73 -9.30 -7.35
N ARG A 155 15.40 -9.40 -8.64
CA ARG A 155 14.62 -10.52 -9.21
C ARG A 155 15.45 -11.75 -9.55
N GLN A 156 16.77 -11.68 -9.41
CA GLN A 156 17.70 -12.78 -9.68
C GLN A 156 18.68 -12.95 -8.50
N PRO A 157 18.16 -13.23 -7.29
CA PRO A 157 19.01 -13.47 -6.13
C PRO A 157 19.92 -14.69 -6.36
N ASP A 158 21.19 -14.56 -6.04
CA ASP A 158 22.16 -15.66 -6.11
C ASP A 158 22.03 -16.56 -4.87
N VAL A 159 21.07 -17.48 -4.92
CA VAL A 159 20.73 -18.37 -3.80
C VAL A 159 20.60 -19.82 -4.23
N THR A 160 20.83 -20.74 -3.30
CA THR A 160 20.68 -22.19 -3.49
C THR A 160 19.78 -22.78 -2.40
N ASN A 161 19.08 -23.85 -2.73
CA ASN A 161 18.16 -24.56 -1.82
C ASN A 161 17.01 -23.67 -1.29
N VAL A 162 16.47 -22.79 -2.16
CA VAL A 162 15.34 -21.89 -1.84
C VAL A 162 14.15 -22.22 -2.73
N VAL A 163 12.95 -22.23 -2.15
CA VAL A 163 11.69 -22.29 -2.91
C VAL A 163 10.98 -20.95 -2.77
N PHE A 164 10.55 -20.37 -3.89
CA PHE A 164 9.75 -19.15 -3.98
C PHE A 164 8.29 -19.50 -4.29
N PRO A 165 7.45 -19.76 -3.26
CA PRO A 165 6.01 -19.95 -3.45
C PRO A 165 5.33 -18.60 -3.66
N ASN A 166 4.42 -18.55 -4.62
CA ASN A 166 3.65 -17.37 -4.97
C ASN A 166 2.19 -17.75 -5.19
N GLY A 167 1.25 -16.93 -4.73
CA GLY A 167 -0.17 -17.09 -5.07
C GLY A 167 -0.55 -16.20 -6.25
N SER A 168 -1.32 -16.74 -7.20
CA SER A 168 -1.83 -16.00 -8.37
C SER A 168 -2.67 -14.77 -7.97
N LEU A 169 -3.40 -14.87 -6.86
CA LEU A 169 -4.26 -13.82 -6.31
C LEU A 169 -3.53 -12.79 -5.44
N ASP A 170 -2.33 -13.11 -4.94
CA ASP A 170 -1.56 -12.20 -4.09
C ASP A 170 -0.84 -11.17 -4.99
N PRO A 171 -1.19 -9.87 -4.96
CA PRO A 171 -0.58 -8.88 -5.83
C PRO A 171 0.94 -8.76 -5.64
N TRP A 172 1.48 -9.17 -4.50
CA TRP A 172 2.92 -9.14 -4.25
C TRP A 172 3.71 -10.15 -5.08
N HIS A 173 3.08 -11.17 -5.68
CA HIS A 173 3.78 -12.12 -6.56
C HIS A 173 4.49 -11.42 -7.72
N ALA A 174 3.98 -10.27 -8.17
CA ALA A 174 4.56 -9.47 -9.25
C ALA A 174 5.97 -8.94 -8.92
N LEU A 175 6.33 -8.87 -7.64
CA LEU A 175 7.65 -8.46 -7.16
C LEU A 175 8.57 -9.66 -6.80
N SER A 176 8.08 -10.88 -6.94
CA SER A 176 8.79 -12.11 -6.55
C SER A 176 9.60 -12.74 -7.70
N VAL A 177 10.25 -13.87 -7.40
CA VAL A 177 10.86 -14.77 -8.38
C VAL A 177 9.78 -15.74 -8.88
N LEU A 178 9.46 -15.66 -10.17
CA LEU A 178 8.38 -16.44 -10.80
C LEU A 178 8.88 -17.55 -11.74
N GLN A 179 10.19 -17.74 -11.83
CA GLN A 179 10.83 -18.76 -12.65
C GLN A 179 11.98 -19.40 -11.86
N ASP A 180 12.26 -20.67 -12.14
CA ASP A 180 13.41 -21.36 -11.56
C ASP A 180 14.72 -20.61 -11.88
N LEU A 181 15.54 -20.34 -10.86
CA LEU A 181 16.82 -19.66 -11.04
C LEU A 181 17.96 -20.65 -11.29
N ASN A 182 17.90 -21.83 -10.68
CA ASN A 182 18.87 -22.91 -10.86
C ASN A 182 18.29 -24.27 -10.43
N ASN A 183 19.08 -25.34 -10.53
CA ASN A 183 18.64 -26.71 -10.21
C ASN A 183 18.11 -26.88 -8.78
N SER A 184 18.57 -26.06 -7.83
CA SER A 184 18.21 -26.12 -6.41
C SER A 184 17.30 -24.98 -5.95
N THR A 185 16.95 -24.05 -6.84
CA THR A 185 16.15 -22.87 -6.52
C THR A 185 14.94 -22.77 -7.43
N LYS A 186 13.78 -23.06 -6.86
CA LYS A 186 12.53 -23.30 -7.59
C LYS A 186 11.50 -22.20 -7.34
N ALA A 187 10.77 -21.81 -8.38
CA ALA A 187 9.61 -20.94 -8.25
C ALA A 187 8.33 -21.75 -8.43
N VAL A 188 7.34 -21.52 -7.58
CA VAL A 188 6.04 -22.20 -7.65
C VAL A 188 4.95 -21.15 -7.64
N LEU A 189 4.14 -21.10 -8.69
CA LEU A 189 2.91 -20.31 -8.73
C LEU A 189 1.72 -21.21 -8.41
N ILE A 190 0.96 -20.82 -7.39
CA ILE A 190 -0.24 -21.48 -6.91
C ILE A 190 -1.43 -20.72 -7.49
N GLU A 191 -2.19 -21.38 -8.36
CA GLU A 191 -3.40 -20.84 -8.97
C GLU A 191 -4.59 -20.80 -8.00
#